data_AF-Q9L1P0-F1
#
_entry.id   AF-Q9L1P0-F1
#
_cell.length_a   1.000
_cell.length_b   1.000
_cell.length_c   1.000
_cell.angle_alpha   90.00
_cell.angle_beta   90.00
_cell.angle_gamma   90.00
#
_symmetry.space_group_name_H-M   'P 1'
#
loop_
_entity.id
_entity.type
_entity.pdbx_description
1 polymer ?
#
loop_
_entity_poly.entity_id
_entity_poly.type
_entity_poly.pdbx_seq_one_letter_code
_entity_poly.pdbx_strand_id
1 'polypeptide(L)'
;MDTSATQPSAAPGLQMVQQALGKSPSELRFLHEGPELVLAFLVGRAARHLDDVHRQFTDAAQQAATTLTRAVAGTTSIISLGVLQHSATQIDILAARRADAVDRLREAINAYRQVTADKLNTTPRPRATPAPSTAARRTRR
;
A
#
# COMPACT_ATOMS: atom_id res chain seq x y z
N MET A 1 27.14 17.23 -17.34
CA MET A 1 26.86 16.04 -16.52
C MET A 1 25.50 16.28 -15.89
N ASP A 2 24.46 15.72 -16.51
CA ASP A 2 23.08 15.88 -16.08
C ASP A 2 22.82 15.02 -14.84
N THR A 3 22.91 15.63 -13.66
CA THR A 3 22.32 15.05 -12.45
C THR A 3 20.83 15.34 -12.50
N SER A 4 20.08 14.54 -13.28
CA SER A 4 18.65 14.38 -13.05
C SER A 4 18.51 13.71 -11.70
N ALA A 5 18.54 14.50 -10.62
CA ALA A 5 18.07 14.06 -9.33
C ALA A 5 16.64 13.59 -9.56
N THR A 6 16.43 12.27 -9.54
CA THR A 6 15.10 11.66 -9.53
C THR A 6 14.36 12.36 -8.40
N GLN A 7 13.46 13.29 -8.74
CA GLN A 7 12.65 13.93 -7.72
C GLN A 7 11.97 12.80 -6.95
N PRO A 8 12.09 12.76 -5.61
CA PRO A 8 11.38 11.76 -4.84
C PRO A 8 9.90 11.88 -5.21
N SER A 9 9.34 10.78 -5.70
CA SER A 9 7.93 10.72 -6.08
C SER A 9 7.09 11.22 -4.90
N ALA A 10 6.22 12.20 -5.15
CA ALA A 10 5.39 12.80 -4.11
C ALA A 10 4.46 11.78 -3.42
N ALA A 11 4.26 10.60 -4.03
CA ALA A 11 3.40 9.55 -3.53
C ALA A 11 3.97 8.14 -3.84
N PRO A 12 4.99 7.67 -3.09
CA PRO A 12 5.62 6.37 -3.34
C PRO A 12 4.67 5.18 -3.14
N GLY A 13 3.67 5.29 -2.27
CA GLY A 13 2.66 4.26 -2.04
C GLY A 13 1.72 4.11 -3.22
N LEU A 14 1.16 5.20 -3.74
CA LEU A 14 0.34 5.15 -4.96
C LEU A 14 1.12 4.58 -6.15
N GLN A 15 2.37 5.01 -6.32
CA GLN A 15 3.25 4.50 -7.37
C GLN A 15 3.50 3.01 -7.22
N MET A 16 3.76 2.52 -6.01
CA MET A 16 3.99 1.09 -5.77
C MET A 16 2.76 0.25 -6.11
N VAL A 17 1.55 0.75 -5.83
CA VAL A 17 0.30 0.10 -6.27
C VAL A 17 0.18 0.07 -7.79
N GLN A 18 0.42 1.21 -8.46
CA GLN A 18 0.35 1.31 -9.92
C GLN A 18 1.35 0.35 -10.59
N GLN A 19 2.58 0.28 -10.09
CA GLN A 19 3.61 -0.61 -10.61
C GLN A 19 3.26 -2.09 -10.39
N ALA A 20 2.67 -2.43 -9.24
CA ALA A 20 2.34 -3.82 -8.93
C ALA A 20 1.07 -4.31 -9.64
N LEU A 21 0.04 -3.48 -9.75
CA LEU A 21 -1.29 -3.92 -10.22
C LEU A 21 -1.66 -3.35 -11.60
N GLY A 22 -0.82 -2.49 -12.18
CA GLY A 22 -1.08 -1.79 -13.43
C GLY A 22 -2.25 -0.81 -13.35
N LYS A 23 -2.76 -0.55 -12.14
CA LYS A 23 -3.95 0.28 -11.87
C LYS A 23 -3.77 1.03 -10.56
N SER A 24 -4.40 2.19 -10.48
CA SER A 24 -4.40 3.03 -9.31
C SER A 24 -5.39 2.50 -8.27
N PRO A 25 -5.21 2.78 -6.96
CA PRO A 25 -6.15 2.34 -5.94
C PRO A 25 -7.59 2.83 -6.18
N SER A 26 -7.73 4.01 -6.79
CA SER A 26 -9.02 4.60 -7.16
C SER A 26 -9.71 3.84 -8.30
N GLU A 27 -8.99 3.10 -9.13
CA GLU A 27 -9.56 2.23 -10.15
C GLU A 27 -9.93 0.87 -9.56
N LEU A 28 -9.10 0.32 -8.65
CA LEU A 28 -9.36 -0.98 -8.01
C LEU A 28 -10.73 -1.04 -7.32
N ARG A 29 -11.17 0.06 -6.70
CA ARG A 29 -12.48 0.14 -6.01
C ARG A 29 -13.68 -0.01 -6.94
N PHE A 30 -13.52 0.23 -8.24
CA PHE A 30 -14.61 0.13 -9.21
C PHE A 30 -14.64 -1.22 -9.95
N LEU A 31 -13.65 -2.08 -9.71
CA LEU A 31 -13.54 -3.38 -10.39
C LEU A 31 -14.22 -4.53 -9.66
N HIS A 32 -14.59 -4.32 -8.40
CA HIS A 32 -14.97 -5.40 -7.51
C HIS A 32 -16.17 -5.06 -6.64
N GLU A 33 -16.91 -6.11 -6.31
CA GLU A 33 -17.95 -6.14 -5.28
C GLU A 33 -17.56 -7.19 -4.23
N GLY A 34 -18.03 -7.06 -2.99
CA GLY A 34 -17.79 -8.08 -1.95
C GLY A 34 -16.38 -8.03 -1.31
N PRO A 35 -15.81 -9.17 -0.90
CA PRO A 35 -14.52 -9.23 -0.17
C PRO A 35 -13.33 -8.58 -0.90
N GLU A 36 -13.31 -8.67 -2.22
CA GLU A 36 -12.28 -8.07 -3.08
C GLU A 36 -12.31 -6.54 -3.01
N LEU A 37 -13.50 -5.95 -2.86
CA LEU A 37 -13.66 -4.51 -2.65
C LEU A 37 -13.04 -4.07 -1.33
N VAL A 38 -13.21 -4.86 -0.26
CA VAL A 38 -12.60 -4.58 1.04
C VAL A 38 -11.07 -4.57 0.94
N LEU A 39 -10.50 -5.54 0.21
CA LEU A 39 -9.06 -5.60 -0.03
C LEU A 39 -8.57 -4.46 -0.93
N ALA A 40 -9.33 -4.06 -1.95
CA ALA A 40 -9.01 -2.88 -2.76
C ALA A 40 -8.96 -1.60 -1.90
N PHE A 41 -9.90 -1.43 -0.97
CA PHE A 41 -9.87 -0.34 0.00
C PHE A 41 -8.66 -0.41 0.94
N LEU A 42 -8.30 -1.61 1.41
CA LEU A 42 -7.14 -1.81 2.27
C LEU A 42 -5.84 -1.42 1.56
N VAL A 43 -5.66 -1.83 0.30
CA VAL A 43 -4.54 -1.42 -0.55
C VAL A 43 -4.50 0.11 -0.68
N GLY A 44 -5.63 0.74 -0.98
CA GLY A 44 -5.70 2.20 -1.10
C GLY A 44 -5.46 2.95 0.22
N ARG A 45 -5.80 2.37 1.36
CA ARG A 45 -5.50 2.94 2.68
C ARG A 45 -4.03 2.78 3.05
N ALA A 46 -3.45 1.60 2.80
CA ALA A 46 -2.03 1.35 3.05
C ALA A 46 -1.14 2.22 2.16
N ALA A 47 -1.52 2.45 0.90
CA ALA A 47 -0.80 3.33 -0.01
C ALA A 47 -0.76 4.77 0.48
N ARG A 48 -1.92 5.33 0.82
CA ARG A 48 -2.02 6.70 1.39
C ARG A 48 -1.24 6.82 2.70
N HIS A 49 -1.28 5.80 3.54
CA HIS A 49 -0.52 5.80 4.79
C HIS A 49 1.00 5.87 4.52
N LEU A 50 1.51 5.12 3.54
CA LEU A 50 2.92 5.20 3.14
C LEU A 50 3.26 6.60 2.60
N ASP A 51 2.37 7.22 1.81
CA ASP A 51 2.58 8.57 1.29
C ASP A 51 2.64 9.61 2.41
N ASP A 52 1.74 9.51 3.39
CA ASP A 52 1.72 10.39 4.55
C ASP A 52 3.00 10.29 5.39
N VAL A 53 3.45 9.06 5.67
CA VAL A 53 4.69 8.83 6.43
C VAL A 53 5.91 9.30 5.62
N HIS A 54 5.91 9.09 4.31
CA HIS A 54 6.99 9.58 3.46
C HIS A 54 7.08 11.11 3.47
N ARG A 55 5.95 11.81 3.36
CA ARG A 55 5.90 13.27 3.47
C ARG A 55 6.44 13.75 4.81
N GLN A 56 6.00 13.15 5.92
CA GLN A 56 6.50 13.51 7.26
C GLN A 56 8.02 13.32 7.36
N PHE A 57 8.54 12.20 6.82
CA PHE A 57 9.97 11.95 6.76
C PHE A 57 10.72 13.01 5.96
N THR A 58 10.25 13.36 4.77
CA THR A 58 10.91 14.35 3.91
C THR A 58 10.87 15.75 4.53
N ASP A 59 9.75 16.12 5.17
CA ASP A 59 9.61 17.42 5.84
C ASP A 59 10.60 17.54 7.00
N ALA A 60 10.70 16.50 7.84
CA ALA A 60 11.65 16.45 8.95
C ALA A 60 13.12 16.51 8.47
N ALA A 61 13.45 15.75 7.43
CA ALA A 61 14.78 15.75 6.83
C ALA A 61 15.14 17.13 6.24
N GLN A 62 14.19 17.78 5.55
CA GLN A 62 14.40 19.11 4.97
C GLN A 62 14.61 20.18 6.04
N GLN A 63 13.87 20.09 7.16
CA GLN A 63 14.06 20.99 8.29
C GLN A 63 15.43 20.82 8.95
N ALA A 64 15.88 19.57 9.15
CA ALA A 64 17.21 19.28 9.67
C ALA A 64 18.31 19.81 8.73
N ALA A 65 18.17 19.57 7.42
CA ALA A 65 19.09 20.08 6.41
C ALA A 65 19.18 21.61 6.42
N THR A 66 18.04 22.31 6.52
CA THR A 66 18.01 23.78 6.63
C THR A 66 18.76 24.26 7.86
N THR A 67 18.61 23.58 9.00
CA THR A 67 19.29 23.92 10.25
C THR A 67 20.81 23.73 10.11
N LEU A 68 21.25 22.61 9.53
CA LEU A 68 22.66 22.34 9.26
C LEU A 68 23.27 23.38 8.31
N THR A 69 22.57 23.77 7.26
CA THR A 69 23.03 24.83 6.33
C THR A 69 23.25 26.15 7.06
N ARG A 70 22.36 26.54 7.97
CA ARG A 70 22.55 27.75 8.80
C ARG A 70 23.72 27.61 9.76
N ALA A 71 23.96 26.40 10.28
CA ALA A 71 25.08 26.14 11.20
C ALA A 71 26.42 26.28 10.47
N VAL A 72 26.53 25.72 9.27
CA VAL A 72 27.71 25.91 8.38
C VAL A 72 27.92 27.39 8.05
N ALA A 73 26.85 28.15 7.85
CA ALA A 73 26.90 29.59 7.62
C ALA A 73 27.20 30.43 8.89
N GLY A 74 27.35 29.81 10.07
CA GLY A 74 27.61 30.51 11.34
C GLY A 74 26.43 31.34 11.87
N THR A 75 25.22 31.12 11.35
CA THR A 75 24.01 31.91 11.69
C THR A 75 23.07 31.17 12.66
N THR A 76 23.58 30.17 13.35
CA THR A 76 22.80 29.26 14.21
C THR A 76 23.13 29.45 15.69
N SER A 77 22.10 29.44 16.55
CA SER A 77 22.25 29.50 18.00
C SER A 77 22.39 28.10 18.62
N ILE A 78 22.89 28.02 19.87
CA ILE A 78 23.06 26.76 20.62
C ILE A 78 21.72 26.01 20.78
N ILE A 79 20.60 26.71 20.95
CA ILE A 79 19.26 26.11 21.06
C ILE A 79 18.93 25.28 19.81
N SER A 80 19.31 25.76 18.63
CA SER A 80 19.07 25.05 17.38
C SER A 80 19.85 23.73 17.25
N LEU A 81 20.98 23.56 17.97
CA LEU A 81 21.70 22.28 18.00
C LEU A 81 20.93 21.22 18.80
N GLY A 82 20.29 21.63 19.91
CA GLY A 82 19.37 20.75 20.64
C GLY A 82 18.15 20.36 19.81
N VAL A 83 17.60 21.30 19.03
CA VAL A 83 16.54 21.02 18.05
C VAL A 83 17.01 20.02 16.99
N LEU A 84 18.24 20.15 16.50
CA LEU A 84 18.80 19.23 15.50
C LEU A 84 18.93 17.79 16.03
N GLN A 85 19.35 17.61 17.29
CA GLN A 85 19.39 16.28 17.92
C GLN A 85 18.00 15.66 18.02
N HIS A 86 16.99 16.47 18.37
CA HIS A 86 15.60 16.02 18.39
C HIS A 86 15.11 15.65 16.97
N SER A 87 15.43 16.46 15.96
CA SER A 87 15.13 16.16 14.56
C SER A 87 15.76 14.85 14.08
N ALA A 88 17.01 14.56 14.47
CA ALA A 88 17.66 13.29 14.12
C ALA A 88 16.88 12.09 14.65
N THR A 89 16.46 12.14 15.93
CA THR A 89 15.64 11.07 16.53
C THR A 89 14.29 10.90 15.82
N GLN A 90 13.64 12.01 15.45
CA GLN A 90 12.38 11.96 14.70
C GLN A 90 12.56 11.34 13.31
N ILE A 91 13.64 11.69 12.61
CA ILE A 91 13.97 11.15 11.28
C ILE A 91 14.17 9.63 11.36
N ASP A 92 14.88 9.13 12.37
CA ASP A 92 15.09 7.68 12.56
C ASP A 92 13.77 6.93 12.79
N ILE A 93 12.89 7.48 13.63
CA ILE A 93 11.55 6.92 13.88
C ILE A 93 10.71 6.91 12.60
N LEU A 94 10.74 8.00 11.84
CA LEU A 94 10.00 8.11 10.58
C LEU A 94 10.56 7.18 9.50
N ALA A 95 11.88 6.95 9.48
CA ALA A 95 12.51 5.98 8.59
C ALA A 95 12.02 4.55 8.88
N ALA A 96 12.01 4.15 10.15
CA ALA A 96 11.49 2.86 10.58
C ALA A 96 10.00 2.69 10.23
N ARG A 97 9.17 3.70 10.55
CA ARG A 97 7.74 3.70 10.19
C ARG A 97 7.51 3.62 8.69
N ARG A 98 8.37 4.25 7.89
CA ARG A 98 8.29 4.19 6.43
C ARG A 98 8.59 2.78 5.93
N ALA A 99 9.59 2.10 6.50
CA ALA A 99 9.88 0.70 6.17
C ALA A 99 8.68 -0.20 6.50
N ASP A 100 8.12 -0.08 7.71
CA ASP A 100 6.92 -0.84 8.12
C ASP A 100 5.73 -0.57 7.18
N ALA A 101 5.52 0.68 6.77
CA ALA A 101 4.42 1.04 5.86
C ALA A 101 4.62 0.45 4.45
N VAL A 102 5.85 0.34 3.97
CA VAL A 102 6.18 -0.36 2.71
C VAL A 102 5.81 -1.84 2.82
N ASP A 103 6.21 -2.50 3.89
CA ASP A 103 5.94 -3.94 4.05
C ASP A 103 4.44 -4.23 4.19
N ARG A 104 3.72 -3.42 4.97
CA ARG A 104 2.25 -3.51 5.05
C ARG A 104 1.55 -3.32 3.71
N LEU A 105 2.02 -2.38 2.87
CA LEU A 105 1.43 -2.20 1.55
C LEU A 105 1.74 -3.39 0.63
N ARG A 106 2.95 -3.97 0.71
CA ARG A 106 3.27 -5.21 -0.03
C ARG A 106 2.36 -6.37 0.37
N GLU A 107 2.14 -6.57 1.67
CA GLU A 107 1.22 -7.59 2.17
C GLU A 107 -0.20 -7.38 1.66
N ALA A 108 -0.71 -6.14 1.71
CA ALA A 108 -2.05 -5.82 1.20
C ALA A 108 -2.18 -6.08 -0.31
N ILE A 109 -1.18 -5.71 -1.10
CA ILE A 109 -1.14 -5.98 -2.54
C ILE A 109 -1.13 -7.49 -2.82
N ASN A 110 -0.35 -8.26 -2.06
CA ASN A 110 -0.29 -9.72 -2.20
C ASN A 110 -1.61 -10.39 -1.84
N ALA A 111 -2.25 -10.00 -0.73
CA ALA A 111 -3.56 -10.50 -0.33
C ALA A 111 -4.63 -10.18 -1.40
N TYR A 112 -4.63 -8.96 -1.94
CA TYR A 112 -5.53 -8.57 -3.02
C TYR A 112 -5.33 -9.43 -4.29
N ARG A 113 -4.07 -9.72 -4.67
CA ARG A 113 -3.77 -10.61 -5.82
C ARG A 113 -4.28 -12.04 -5.59
N GLN A 114 -4.11 -12.58 -4.40
CA GLN A 114 -4.57 -13.94 -4.08
C GLN A 114 -6.09 -14.06 -4.23
N VAL A 115 -6.85 -13.17 -3.58
CA VAL A 115 -8.32 -13.26 -3.60
C VAL A 115 -8.88 -13.00 -5.01
N THR A 116 -8.29 -12.06 -5.76
CA THR A 116 -8.73 -11.82 -7.14
C THR A 116 -8.40 -12.97 -8.10
N ALA A 117 -7.29 -13.68 -7.88
CA ALA A 117 -6.94 -14.90 -8.63
C ALA A 117 -7.86 -16.08 -8.29
N ASP A 118 -8.22 -16.28 -7.03
CA ASP A 118 -9.11 -17.36 -6.60
C ASP A 118 -10.52 -17.22 -7.19
N LYS A 119 -11.02 -15.98 -7.34
CA LYS A 119 -12.31 -15.72 -8.00
C LYS A 119 -12.30 -16.12 -9.48
N LEU A 120 -11.22 -15.85 -10.20
CA LEU A 120 -11.05 -16.26 -11.60
C LEU A 120 -11.07 -17.78 -11.77
N ASN A 121 -10.58 -18.52 -10.77
CA ASN A 121 -10.57 -19.98 -10.77
C ASN A 121 -11.90 -20.60 -10.30
N THR A 122 -12.77 -19.82 -9.66
CA THR A 122 -14.09 -20.25 -9.18
C THR A 122 -15.13 -20.07 -10.28
N THR A 123 -14.94 -20.73 -11.43
CA THR A 123 -16.00 -20.92 -12.42
C THR A 123 -17.12 -21.76 -11.78
N PRO A 124 -18.41 -21.41 -11.90
CA PRO A 124 -19.48 -22.20 -11.29
C PRO A 124 -19.45 -23.62 -11.84
N ARG A 125 -19.13 -24.60 -10.98
CA ARG A 125 -19.28 -26.01 -11.33
C ARG A 125 -20.75 -26.23 -11.72
N PRO A 126 -21.08 -26.74 -12.92
CA PRO A 126 -22.46 -26.96 -13.29
C PRO A 126 -23.13 -27.84 -12.23
N ARG A 127 -24.19 -27.31 -11.63
CA ARG A 127 -25.01 -27.99 -10.63
C ARG A 127 -25.50 -29.29 -11.28
N ALA A 128 -25.01 -30.43 -10.80
CA ALA A 128 -25.46 -31.73 -11.25
C ALA A 128 -26.98 -31.80 -11.08
N THR A 129 -27.71 -31.92 -12.18
CA THR A 129 -29.14 -32.18 -12.19
C THR A 129 -29.39 -33.53 -11.51
N PRO A 130 -30.28 -33.62 -10.51
CA PRO A 130 -30.60 -34.90 -9.91
C PRO A 130 -31.25 -35.80 -10.97
N ALA A 131 -30.73 -37.02 -11.13
CA ALA A 131 -31.24 -38.00 -12.06
C ALA A 131 -32.71 -38.35 -11.73
N PRO A 132 -33.57 -38.55 -12.75
CA PRO A 132 -34.95 -38.96 -12.50
C PRO A 132 -34.99 -40.35 -11.88
N SER A 133 -35.52 -40.43 -10.65
CA SER A 133 -35.75 -41.68 -9.94
C SER A 133 -36.76 -42.53 -10.72
N THR A 134 -36.27 -43.61 -11.34
CA THR A 134 -37.13 -44.59 -12.00
C THR A 134 -37.76 -45.46 -10.92
N ALA A 135 -38.94 -45.06 -10.44
CA ALA A 135 -39.76 -45.86 -9.55
C ALA A 135 -40.32 -47.08 -10.32
N ALA A 136 -39.52 -48.13 -10.42
CA ALA A 136 -39.99 -49.46 -10.77
C ALA A 136 -40.76 -50.03 -9.58
N ARG A 137 -42.09 -50.14 -9.68
CA ARG A 137 -42.86 -51.06 -8.83
C ARG A 137 -43.85 -51.87 -9.67
N ARG A 138 -43.31 -52.98 -10.19
CA ARG A 138 -44.05 -54.20 -10.55
C ARG A 138 -44.63 -54.83 -9.28
N THR A 139 -45.93 -55.11 -9.29
CA THR A 139 -46.67 -56.20 -8.59
C THR A 139 -48.10 -56.08 -9.11
N ARG A 140 -48.70 -56.92 -9.98
CA ARG A 140 -48.85 -58.40 -10.09
C ARG A 140 -49.54 -59.04 -8.87
N ARG A 141 -50.86 -58.89 -8.76
CA ARG A 141 -51.81 -60.00 -8.61
C ARG A 141 -53.24 -59.53 -8.80
#